data_AF-A0A9E1J346-F1
#
_entry.id   AF-A0A9E1J346-F1
#
_cell.length_a   1.000
_cell.length_b   1.000
_cell.length_c   1.000
_cell.angle_alpha   90.00
_cell.angle_beta   90.00
_cell.angle_gamma   90.00
#
_symmetry.space_group_name_H-M   'P 1'
#
loop_
_entity.id
_entity.type
_entity.pdbx_description
1 polymer ?
#
loop_
_entity_poly.entity_id
_entity_poly.type
_entity_poly.pdbx_seq_one_letter_code
_entity_poly.pdbx_strand_id
1 'polypeptide(L)'
;FPLLLAERLIAAVSNQIRRRLSELTDLPAALADQLVSRGQEAMTLDMDFSDGDMDEAATDLVQLIQQMDIRGRLTATIIARALCTGHFGFFEAAAAHRAGMDRQNVHELISNSDAAALCEAAKLPDAMAEVAVMAGNIRATLADPDSAKGRTAFQSMLIEACRPRYPNVPAGDSEALIAELAPAVARRN
;
A
#
# COMPACT_ATOMS: atom_id res chain seq x y z
N PHE A 1 -10.34 11.68 15.70
CA PHE A 1 -11.55 11.36 14.88
C PHE A 1 -11.67 9.85 14.78
N PRO A 2 -12.87 9.22 14.78
CA PRO A 2 -12.94 7.77 14.64
C PRO A 2 -12.41 7.35 13.26
N LEU A 3 -11.32 6.59 13.19
CA LEU A 3 -10.64 6.16 11.95
C LEU A 3 -11.60 5.47 10.96
N LEU A 4 -12.46 4.62 11.51
CA LEU A 4 -13.58 3.97 10.82
C LEU A 4 -14.56 4.95 10.14
N LEU A 5 -14.80 6.11 10.75
CA LEU A 5 -15.67 7.14 10.18
C LEU A 5 -14.94 7.89 9.06
N ALA A 6 -13.64 8.19 9.24
CA ALA A 6 -12.81 8.80 8.22
C ALA A 6 -12.70 7.91 6.98
N GLU A 7 -12.45 6.60 7.15
CA GLU A 7 -12.41 5.62 6.05
C GLU A 7 -13.73 5.59 5.25
N ARG A 8 -14.87 5.59 5.96
CA ARG A 8 -16.20 5.59 5.33
C ARG A 8 -16.51 6.89 4.60
N LEU A 9 -16.08 8.03 5.15
CA LEU A 9 -16.23 9.33 4.52
C LEU A 9 -15.36 9.45 3.26
N ILE A 10 -14.11 9.01 3.32
CA ILE A 10 -13.21 8.91 2.17
C ILE A 10 -13.87 8.04 1.09
N ALA A 11 -14.38 6.86 1.46
CA ALA A 11 -15.07 5.99 0.52
C ALA A 11 -16.29 6.68 -0.14
N ALA A 12 -17.13 7.35 0.64
CA ALA A 12 -18.33 8.03 0.16
C ALA A 12 -18.02 9.23 -0.74
N VAL A 13 -17.09 10.10 -0.32
CA VAL A 13 -16.69 11.30 -1.08
C VAL A 13 -16.01 10.92 -2.39
N SER A 14 -15.12 9.94 -2.37
CA SER A 14 -14.47 9.46 -3.57
C SER A 14 -15.49 8.82 -4.56
N ASN A 15 -16.51 8.11 -4.08
CA ASN A 15 -17.63 7.65 -4.93
C ASN A 15 -18.43 8.82 -5.54
N GLN A 16 -18.55 9.94 -4.83
CA GLN A 16 -19.24 11.12 -5.32
C GLN A 16 -18.41 11.89 -6.36
N ILE A 17 -17.09 11.97 -6.15
CA ILE A 17 -16.13 12.50 -7.13
C ILE A 17 -16.13 11.64 -8.40
N ARG A 18 -16.20 10.30 -8.26
CA ARG A 18 -16.35 9.37 -9.40
C ARG A 18 -17.53 9.74 -10.30
N ARG A 19 -18.73 9.89 -9.70
CA ARG A 19 -19.96 10.24 -10.41
C ARG A 19 -19.83 11.60 -11.12
N ARG A 20 -19.28 12.60 -10.42
CA ARG A 20 -19.03 13.93 -10.99
C ARG A 20 -18.03 13.88 -12.15
N LEU A 21 -16.94 13.12 -12.05
CA LEU A 21 -15.95 12.99 -13.11
C LEU A 21 -16.48 12.27 -14.35
N SER A 22 -17.36 11.27 -14.17
CA SER A 22 -18.07 10.62 -15.29
C SER A 22 -19.12 11.53 -15.96
N GLU A 23 -19.64 12.52 -15.24
CA GLU A 23 -20.62 13.47 -15.77
C GLU A 23 -19.97 14.69 -16.46
N LEU A 24 -18.78 15.11 -16.01
CA LEU A 24 -18.11 16.35 -16.45
C LEU A 24 -17.10 16.16 -17.59
N THR A 25 -16.68 14.92 -17.87
CA THR A 25 -15.66 14.61 -18.87
C THR A 25 -16.07 13.34 -19.62
N ASP A 26 -15.74 13.24 -20.92
CA ASP A 26 -15.84 12.00 -21.71
C ASP A 26 -14.75 10.99 -21.29
N LEU A 27 -14.56 10.88 -19.98
CA LEU A 27 -13.60 10.00 -19.34
C LEU A 27 -14.24 8.61 -19.29
N PRO A 28 -13.58 7.56 -19.82
CA PRO A 28 -14.10 6.21 -19.70
C PRO A 28 -14.37 5.87 -18.23
N ALA A 29 -15.55 5.33 -17.92
CA ALA A 29 -15.96 5.02 -16.55
C ALA A 29 -14.91 4.16 -15.80
N ALA A 30 -14.24 3.25 -16.50
CA ALA A 30 -13.15 2.45 -15.96
C ALA A 30 -11.94 3.29 -15.46
N LEU A 31 -11.63 4.40 -16.11
CA LEU A 31 -10.53 5.29 -15.73
C LEU A 31 -10.92 6.16 -14.53
N ALA A 32 -12.16 6.68 -14.49
CA ALA A 32 -12.70 7.36 -13.32
C ALA A 32 -12.69 6.43 -12.09
N ASP A 33 -13.05 5.17 -12.30
CA ASP A 33 -13.06 4.15 -11.26
C ASP A 33 -11.68 3.91 -10.65
N GLN A 34 -10.65 3.82 -11.51
CA GLN A 34 -9.26 3.66 -11.10
C GLN A 34 -8.75 4.88 -10.33
N LEU A 35 -8.97 6.10 -10.84
CA LEU A 35 -8.51 7.33 -10.17
C LEU A 35 -9.10 7.48 -8.77
N VAL A 36 -10.38 7.14 -8.64
CA VAL A 36 -11.10 7.17 -7.36
C VAL A 36 -10.57 6.12 -6.40
N SER A 37 -10.30 4.90 -6.88
CA SER A 37 -9.69 3.84 -6.07
C SER A 37 -8.31 4.27 -5.59
N ARG A 38 -7.46 4.80 -6.48
CA ARG A 38 -6.12 5.29 -6.14
C ARG A 38 -6.16 6.39 -5.09
N GLY A 39 -7.07 7.37 -5.25
CA GLY A 39 -7.26 8.44 -4.28
C GLY A 39 -7.72 7.93 -2.91
N GLN A 40 -8.65 6.98 -2.86
CA GLN A 40 -9.07 6.36 -1.59
C GLN A 40 -7.93 5.58 -0.93
N GLU A 41 -7.17 4.82 -1.71
CA GLU A 41 -6.04 4.04 -1.22
C GLU A 41 -4.97 4.97 -0.62
N ALA A 42 -4.63 6.09 -1.29
CA ALA A 42 -3.72 7.10 -0.77
C ALA A 42 -4.24 7.74 0.53
N MET A 43 -5.49 8.21 0.54
CA MET A 43 -6.10 8.81 1.72
C MET A 43 -6.23 7.83 2.90
N THR A 44 -6.36 6.53 2.64
CA THR A 44 -6.46 5.51 3.69
C THR A 44 -5.12 5.28 4.38
N LEU A 45 -4.04 5.34 3.61
CA LEU A 45 -2.68 5.20 4.13
C LEU A 45 -2.22 6.46 4.88
N ASP A 46 -2.59 7.64 4.37
CA ASP A 46 -2.28 8.94 4.99
C ASP A 46 -3.09 9.22 6.27
N MET A 47 -4.04 8.34 6.65
CA MET A 47 -4.68 8.45 7.95
C MET A 47 -3.64 8.19 9.05
N ASP A 48 -3.30 9.25 9.78
CA ASP A 48 -2.35 9.17 10.89
C ASP A 48 -2.94 8.30 12.01
N PHE A 49 -2.32 7.13 12.24
CA PHE A 49 -2.65 6.23 13.34
C PHE A 49 -1.97 6.67 14.66
N SER A 50 -1.24 7.78 14.62
CA SER A 50 -0.29 8.23 15.64
C SER A 50 -0.89 9.08 16.77
N ASP A 51 -2.21 9.34 16.75
CA ASP A 51 -2.89 10.24 17.70
C ASP A 51 -3.31 9.54 19.02
N GLY A 52 -2.92 8.27 19.22
CA GLY A 52 -3.22 7.44 20.41
C GLY A 52 -1.99 6.70 20.95
N ASP A 53 -2.16 5.99 22.07
CA ASP A 53 -1.09 5.14 22.63
C ASP A 53 -0.64 4.08 21.61
N MET A 54 0.64 3.70 21.58
CA MET A 54 1.19 2.79 20.57
C MET A 54 0.43 1.45 20.47
N ASP A 55 -0.12 0.96 21.57
CA ASP A 55 -0.91 -0.27 21.62
C ASP A 55 -2.32 -0.08 21.02
N GLU A 56 -2.91 1.11 21.16
CA GLU A 56 -4.19 1.46 20.54
C GLU A 56 -4.03 1.63 19.02
N ALA A 57 -2.97 2.31 18.58
CA ALA A 57 -2.65 2.47 17.16
C ALA A 57 -2.45 1.13 16.44
N ALA A 58 -1.76 0.18 17.07
CA ALA A 58 -1.57 -1.16 16.53
C ALA A 58 -2.89 -1.94 16.45
N THR A 59 -3.75 -1.81 17.47
CA THR A 59 -5.07 -2.45 17.51
C THR A 59 -6.00 -1.89 16.42
N ASP A 60 -6.02 -0.56 16.25
CA ASP A 60 -6.82 0.12 15.24
C ASP A 60 -6.41 -0.27 13.80
N LEU A 61 -5.10 -0.39 13.55
CA LEU A 61 -4.58 -0.83 12.26
C LEU A 61 -5.05 -2.26 11.92
N VAL A 62 -4.98 -3.20 12.87
CA VAL A 62 -5.44 -4.57 12.66
C VAL A 62 -6.94 -4.61 12.38
N GLN A 63 -7.75 -3.85 13.12
CA GLN A 63 -9.19 -3.77 12.89
C GLN A 63 -9.51 -3.17 11.51
N LEU A 64 -8.78 -2.14 11.08
CA LEU A 64 -8.93 -1.54 9.76
C LEU A 64 -8.65 -2.58 8.68
N ILE A 65 -7.51 -3.27 8.75
CA ILE A 65 -7.10 -4.29 7.76
C ILE A 65 -8.15 -5.40 7.65
N GLN A 66 -8.66 -5.89 8.78
CA GLN A 66 -9.72 -6.90 8.80
C GLN A 66 -10.99 -6.41 8.08
N GLN A 67 -11.41 -5.17 8.34
CA GLN A 67 -12.58 -4.60 7.67
C GLN A 67 -12.36 -4.36 6.18
N MET A 68 -11.15 -3.93 5.80
CA MET A 68 -10.79 -3.79 4.40
C MET A 68 -10.86 -5.14 3.69
N ASP A 69 -10.37 -6.20 4.30
CA ASP A 69 -10.41 -7.55 3.73
C ASP A 69 -11.85 -8.07 3.57
N ILE A 70 -12.66 -7.96 4.63
CA ILE A 70 -14.09 -8.33 4.61
C ILE A 70 -14.85 -7.59 3.50
N ARG A 71 -14.49 -6.34 3.22
CA ARG A 71 -15.12 -5.51 2.17
C ARG A 71 -14.47 -5.67 0.80
N GLY A 72 -13.50 -6.55 0.63
CA GLY A 72 -12.78 -6.77 -0.63
C GLY A 72 -11.88 -5.58 -1.04
N ARG A 73 -11.51 -4.71 -0.10
CA ARG A 73 -10.67 -3.53 -0.30
C ARG A 73 -9.19 -3.75 0.04
N LEU A 74 -8.83 -4.89 0.65
CA LEU A 74 -7.43 -5.28 0.90
C LEU A 74 -6.78 -5.90 -0.34
N THR A 75 -6.71 -5.13 -1.42
CA THR A 75 -6.19 -5.57 -2.72
C THR A 75 -4.67 -5.71 -2.72
N ALA A 76 -4.10 -6.42 -3.71
CA ALA A 76 -2.64 -6.42 -3.90
C ALA A 76 -2.11 -5.00 -4.19
N THR A 77 -2.90 -4.17 -4.87
CA THR A 77 -2.56 -2.79 -5.21
C THR A 77 -2.41 -1.89 -3.97
N ILE A 78 -3.31 -1.99 -2.99
CA ILE A 78 -3.17 -1.19 -1.76
C ILE A 78 -1.96 -1.61 -0.93
N ILE A 79 -1.65 -2.90 -0.91
CA ILE A 79 -0.47 -3.45 -0.22
C ILE A 79 0.81 -2.99 -0.93
N ALA A 80 0.85 -3.04 -2.27
CA ALA A 80 1.95 -2.51 -3.06
C ALA A 80 2.12 -0.99 -2.85
N ARG A 81 1.02 -0.24 -2.74
CA ARG A 81 1.09 1.20 -2.45
C ARG A 81 1.65 1.46 -1.07
N ALA A 82 1.21 0.74 -0.04
CA ALA A 82 1.76 0.88 1.31
C ALA A 82 3.28 0.66 1.32
N LEU A 83 3.73 -0.39 0.61
CA LEU A 83 5.15 -0.66 0.42
C LEU A 83 5.89 0.49 -0.30
N CYS A 84 5.36 0.99 -1.42
CA CYS A 84 6.04 1.99 -2.25
C CYS A 84 6.01 3.41 -1.67
N THR A 85 5.07 3.71 -0.77
CA THR A 85 4.88 5.03 -0.16
C THR A 85 5.45 5.14 1.27
N GLY A 86 6.04 4.06 1.78
CA GLY A 86 6.70 4.06 3.10
C GLY A 86 5.77 3.77 4.28
N HIS A 87 4.52 3.38 4.03
CA HIS A 87 3.60 2.88 5.06
C HIS A 87 3.90 1.40 5.37
N PHE A 88 5.13 1.12 5.82
CA PHE A 88 5.64 -0.24 5.95
C PHE A 88 4.90 -1.06 7.02
N GLY A 89 4.49 -0.42 8.13
CA GLY A 89 3.69 -1.09 9.15
C GLY A 89 2.32 -1.56 8.62
N PHE A 90 1.70 -0.79 7.74
CA PHE A 90 0.48 -1.24 7.03
C PHE A 90 0.79 -2.40 6.09
N PHE A 91 1.90 -2.34 5.33
CA PHE A 91 2.33 -3.42 4.45
C PHE A 91 2.54 -4.73 5.23
N GLU A 92 3.31 -4.71 6.32
CA GLU A 92 3.57 -5.91 7.14
C GLU A 92 2.29 -6.47 7.74
N ALA A 93 1.43 -5.61 8.30
CA ALA A 93 0.17 -6.04 8.90
C ALA A 93 -0.81 -6.61 7.86
N ALA A 94 -0.89 -6.01 6.66
CA ALA A 94 -1.75 -6.47 5.59
C ALA A 94 -1.26 -7.79 4.98
N ALA A 95 0.06 -7.93 4.80
CA ALA A 95 0.67 -9.16 4.33
C ALA A 95 0.50 -10.29 5.36
N ALA A 96 0.72 -10.01 6.65
CA ALA A 96 0.51 -10.94 7.75
C ALA A 96 -0.94 -11.45 7.78
N HIS A 97 -1.92 -10.53 7.70
CA HIS A 97 -3.34 -10.86 7.67
C HIS A 97 -3.69 -11.77 6.47
N ARG A 98 -3.22 -11.45 5.26
CA ARG A 98 -3.49 -12.26 4.06
C ARG A 98 -2.78 -13.61 4.06
N ALA A 99 -1.59 -13.68 4.64
CA ALA A 99 -0.79 -14.90 4.74
C ALA A 99 -1.20 -15.79 5.93
N GLY A 100 -2.04 -15.28 6.85
CA GLY A 100 -2.47 -16.01 8.04
C GLY A 100 -1.35 -16.26 9.05
N MET A 101 -0.40 -15.33 9.17
CA MET A 101 0.76 -15.43 10.08
C MET A 101 0.91 -14.17 10.95
N ASP A 102 1.78 -14.23 11.96
CA ASP A 102 2.12 -13.06 12.78
C ASP A 102 2.96 -12.06 11.97
N ARG A 103 2.82 -10.76 12.28
CA ARG A 103 3.68 -9.69 11.76
C ARG A 103 5.15 -9.95 12.03
N GLN A 104 5.50 -10.55 13.18
CA GLN A 104 6.89 -10.85 13.48
C GLN A 104 7.49 -11.84 12.46
N ASN A 105 6.73 -12.85 12.03
CA ASN A 105 7.19 -13.78 10.99
C ASN A 105 7.36 -13.07 9.64
N VAL A 106 6.46 -12.15 9.30
CA VAL A 106 6.59 -11.31 8.09
C VAL A 106 7.87 -10.49 8.12
N HIS A 107 8.15 -9.84 9.25
CA HIS A 107 9.35 -9.05 9.47
C HIS A 107 10.63 -9.88 9.29
N GLU A 108 10.65 -11.09 9.86
CA GLU A 108 11.77 -12.03 9.74
C GLU A 108 11.97 -12.51 8.30
N LEU A 109 10.90 -12.83 7.57
CA LEU A 109 10.99 -13.24 6.16
C LEU A 109 11.59 -12.13 5.30
N ILE A 110 11.16 -10.88 5.49
CA ILE A 110 11.70 -9.73 4.75
C ILE A 110 13.17 -9.51 5.09
N SER A 111 13.53 -9.54 6.38
CA SER A 111 14.89 -9.31 6.87
C SER A 111 15.87 -10.39 6.42
N ASN A 112 15.40 -11.64 6.30
CA ASN A 112 16.18 -12.78 5.83
C ASN A 112 16.20 -12.92 4.30
N SER A 113 15.70 -11.91 3.57
CA SER A 113 15.62 -11.92 2.10
C SER A 113 14.79 -13.07 1.51
N ASP A 114 13.81 -13.59 2.27
CA ASP A 114 12.91 -14.68 1.87
C ASP A 114 11.45 -14.18 1.71
N ALA A 115 11.29 -13.03 1.05
CA ALA A 115 9.98 -12.43 0.80
C ALA A 115 9.16 -13.19 -0.28
N ALA A 116 9.75 -14.18 -0.96
CA ALA A 116 9.05 -15.00 -1.94
C ALA A 116 7.97 -15.87 -1.27
N ALA A 117 8.33 -16.55 -0.17
CA ALA A 117 7.38 -17.34 0.62
C ALA A 117 6.23 -16.48 1.18
N LEU A 118 6.55 -15.24 1.58
CA LEU A 118 5.55 -14.26 2.00
C LEU A 118 4.58 -13.92 0.86
N CYS A 119 5.10 -13.62 -0.33
CA CYS A 119 4.25 -13.26 -1.48
C CYS A 119 3.33 -14.41 -1.88
N GLU A 120 3.85 -15.64 -1.90
CA GLU A 120 3.05 -16.84 -2.17
C GLU A 120 1.92 -16.99 -1.14
N ALA A 121 2.24 -16.97 0.16
CA ALA A 121 1.26 -17.14 1.23
C ALA A 121 0.21 -16.02 1.23
N ALA A 122 0.64 -14.76 1.02
CA ALA A 122 -0.25 -13.61 0.97
C ALA A 122 -1.00 -13.46 -0.37
N LYS A 123 -0.73 -14.29 -1.38
CA LYS A 123 -1.24 -14.15 -2.77
C LYS A 123 -0.88 -12.79 -3.40
N LEU A 124 0.31 -12.30 -3.12
CA LEU A 124 0.87 -11.10 -3.73
C LEU A 124 1.65 -11.47 -4.99
N PRO A 125 1.78 -10.56 -5.98
CA PRO A 125 2.63 -10.77 -7.14
C PRO A 125 4.09 -11.04 -6.75
N ASP A 126 4.73 -12.02 -7.40
CA ASP A 126 6.13 -12.40 -7.13
C ASP A 126 7.10 -11.22 -7.29
N ALA A 127 6.80 -10.28 -8.20
CA ALA A 127 7.57 -9.06 -8.40
C ALA A 127 7.69 -8.20 -7.13
N MET A 128 6.76 -8.33 -6.18
CA MET A 128 6.80 -7.62 -4.91
C MET A 128 7.86 -8.17 -3.94
N ALA A 129 8.30 -9.43 -4.09
CA ALA A 129 9.24 -10.04 -3.16
C ALA A 129 10.57 -9.27 -3.11
N GLU A 130 11.15 -9.01 -4.27
CA GLU A 130 12.41 -8.26 -4.37
C GLU A 130 12.27 -6.83 -3.82
N VAL A 131 11.15 -6.17 -4.12
CA VAL A 131 10.88 -4.80 -3.64
C VAL A 131 10.67 -4.78 -2.13
N ALA A 132 10.05 -5.81 -1.55
CA ALA A 132 9.88 -5.94 -0.11
C ALA A 132 11.23 -6.10 0.61
N VAL A 133 12.16 -6.88 0.05
CA VAL A 133 13.52 -7.01 0.60
C VAL A 133 14.28 -5.69 0.50
N MET A 134 14.22 -5.01 -0.65
CA MET A 134 14.83 -3.68 -0.81
C MET A 134 14.26 -2.66 0.18
N ALA A 135 12.93 -2.66 0.36
CA ALA A 135 12.24 -1.82 1.33
C ALA A 135 12.70 -2.09 2.76
N GLY A 136 12.79 -3.35 3.18
CA GLY A 136 13.29 -3.72 4.51
C GLY A 136 14.70 -3.17 4.77
N ASN A 137 15.60 -3.33 3.80
CA ASN A 137 16.97 -2.83 3.88
C ASN A 137 17.03 -1.30 3.98
N ILE A 138 16.26 -0.58 3.14
CA ILE A 138 16.21 0.89 3.16
C ILE A 138 15.64 1.38 4.50
N ARG A 139 14.55 0.76 4.97
CA ARG A 139 13.90 1.15 6.24
C ARG A 139 14.86 1.05 7.42
N ALA A 140 15.69 0.01 7.47
CA ALA A 140 16.70 -0.17 8.52
C ALA A 140 17.78 0.94 8.54
N THR A 141 17.96 1.69 7.45
CA THR A 141 18.91 2.82 7.38
C THR A 141 18.34 4.15 7.86
N LEU A 142 17.02 4.24 8.04
CA LEU A 142 16.35 5.48 8.41
C LEU A 142 16.19 5.57 9.93
N ALA A 143 16.56 6.73 10.50
CA ALA A 143 16.46 6.97 11.93
C ALA A 143 15.01 7.04 12.43
N ASP A 144 14.12 7.60 11.61
CA ASP A 144 12.69 7.74 11.92
C ASP A 144 11.88 7.49 10.64
N PRO A 145 11.73 6.21 10.23
CA PRO A 145 11.11 5.83 8.97
C PRO A 145 9.60 6.13 8.94
N ASP A 146 8.95 6.19 10.09
CA ASP A 146 7.51 6.37 10.19
C ASP A 146 7.10 7.85 10.22
N SER A 147 8.02 8.80 10.44
CA SER A 147 7.72 10.22 10.25
C SER A 147 7.40 10.58 8.79
N ALA A 148 6.68 11.69 8.57
CA ALA A 148 6.39 12.19 7.22
C ALA A 148 7.67 12.43 6.38
N LYS A 149 8.75 12.89 7.02
CA LYS A 149 10.06 13.06 6.38
C LYS A 149 10.72 11.71 6.09
N GLY A 150 10.63 10.76 7.02
CA GLY A 150 11.08 9.38 6.87
C GLY A 150 10.41 8.68 5.69
N ARG A 151 9.09 8.75 5.59
CA ARG A 151 8.30 8.18 4.49
C ARG A 151 8.69 8.76 3.14
N THR A 152 8.87 10.09 3.06
CA THR A 152 9.34 10.75 1.82
C THR A 152 10.75 10.31 1.43
N ALA A 153 11.67 10.21 2.40
CA ALA A 153 13.04 9.76 2.17
C ALA A 153 13.07 8.29 1.72
N PHE A 154 12.32 7.44 2.42
CA PHE A 154 12.11 6.04 2.09
C PHE A 154 11.62 5.86 0.65
N GLN A 155 10.54 6.55 0.28
CA GLN A 155 9.93 6.45 -1.05
C GLN A 155 10.95 6.82 -2.14
N SER A 156 11.67 7.93 -1.94
CA SER A 156 12.70 8.38 -2.89
C SER A 156 13.81 7.34 -3.06
N MET A 157 14.31 6.79 -1.95
CA MET A 157 15.37 5.77 -1.96
C MET A 157 14.89 4.46 -2.61
N LEU A 158 13.65 4.04 -2.34
CA LEU A 158 13.09 2.80 -2.88
C LEU A 158 12.89 2.88 -4.39
N ILE A 159 12.38 4.00 -4.90
CA ILE A 159 12.22 4.23 -6.34
C ILE A 159 13.58 4.21 -7.05
N GLU A 160 14.59 4.88 -6.50
CA GLU A 160 15.95 4.86 -7.06
C GLU A 160 16.57 3.46 -7.02
N ALA A 161 16.37 2.71 -5.94
CA ALA A 161 16.86 1.34 -5.82
C ALA A 161 16.20 0.38 -6.83
N CYS A 162 14.92 0.60 -7.14
CA CYS A 162 14.17 -0.20 -8.11
C CYS A 162 14.50 0.12 -9.58
N ARG A 163 15.11 1.28 -9.86
CA ARG A 163 15.39 1.77 -11.22
C ARG A 163 16.13 0.77 -12.14
N PRO A 164 17.16 0.03 -11.70
CA PRO A 164 17.85 -0.92 -12.58
C PRO A 164 16.93 -2.05 -13.08
N ARG A 165 15.92 -2.41 -12.29
CA ARG A 165 14.94 -3.46 -12.65
C ARG A 165 13.74 -2.90 -13.39
N TYR A 166 13.33 -1.67 -13.10
CA TYR A 166 12.17 -1.00 -13.69
C TYR A 166 12.58 0.30 -14.40
N PRO A 167 13.30 0.23 -15.53
CA PRO A 167 13.86 1.41 -16.20
C PRO A 167 12.78 2.36 -16.76
N ASN A 168 11.55 1.88 -16.92
CA ASN A 168 10.42 2.67 -17.40
C ASN A 168 9.75 3.51 -16.30
N VAL A 169 10.08 3.29 -15.02
CA VAL A 169 9.54 4.05 -13.90
C VAL A 169 10.27 5.41 -13.80
N PRO A 170 9.56 6.54 -13.96
CA PRO A 170 10.16 7.86 -13.81
C PRO A 170 10.73 8.09 -12.41
N ALA A 171 11.72 8.97 -12.30
CA ALA A 171 12.29 9.36 -11.01
C ALA A 171 11.20 9.97 -10.10
N GLY A 172 11.12 9.49 -8.85
CA GLY A 172 10.14 9.96 -7.88
C GLY A 172 8.69 9.52 -8.14
N ASP A 173 8.42 8.70 -9.17
CA ASP A 173 7.06 8.26 -9.49
C ASP A 173 6.75 6.89 -8.85
N SER A 174 6.23 6.94 -7.62
CA SER A 174 5.78 5.71 -6.93
C SER A 174 4.54 5.08 -7.56
N GLU A 175 3.67 5.84 -8.23
CA GLU A 175 2.47 5.29 -8.86
C GLU A 175 2.82 4.48 -10.11
N ALA A 176 3.86 4.87 -10.84
CA ALA A 176 4.43 4.06 -11.92
C ALA A 176 5.01 2.74 -11.37
N LEU A 177 5.74 2.79 -10.25
CA LEU A 177 6.26 1.56 -9.60
C LEU A 177 5.11 0.65 -9.12
N ILE A 178 4.07 1.21 -8.49
CA ILE A 178 2.90 0.45 -8.05
C ILE A 178 2.19 -0.21 -9.24
N ALA A 179 2.11 0.47 -10.39
CA ALA A 179 1.49 -0.09 -11.59
C ALA A 179 2.26 -1.29 -12.17
N GLU A 180 3.59 -1.29 -12.05
CA GLU A 180 4.44 -2.43 -12.43
C GLU A 180 4.32 -3.61 -11.46
N LEU A 181 4.15 -3.33 -10.16
CA LEU A 181 4.09 -4.34 -9.10
C LEU A 181 2.71 -4.94 -8.89
N ALA A 182 1.65 -4.16 -9.07
CA ALA A 182 0.29 -4.66 -9.00
C ALA A 182 0.06 -5.64 -10.16
N PRO A 183 -0.69 -6.74 -9.96
CA PRO A 183 -0.97 -7.66 -11.05
C PRO A 183 -1.63 -6.84 -12.16
N ALA A 184 -1.07 -6.88 -13.37
CA ALA A 184 -1.67 -6.28 -14.55
C ALA A 184 -3.14 -6.68 -14.53
N VAL A 185 -4.04 -5.70 -14.37
CA VAL A 185 -5.49 -5.90 -14.44
C VAL A 185 -5.70 -6.84 -15.60
N ALA A 186 -6.10 -8.08 -15.31
CA ALA A 186 -6.22 -9.10 -16.33
C ALA A 186 -7.09 -8.48 -17.43
N ARG A 187 -6.49 -8.19 -18.59
CA ARG A 187 -7.22 -7.88 -19.80
C ARG A 187 -7.98 -9.15 -20.13
N ARG A 188 -9.12 -9.34 -19.48
CA ARG A 188 -10.08 -10.36 -19.85
C ARG A 188 -10.68 -9.88 -21.16
N ASN A 189 -10.22 -10.53 -22.24
CA ASN A 189 -10.93 -10.62 -23.51
C ASN A 189 -12.36 -11.12 -23.28
#